data_AF-A0A820H5K2-F1
#
_entry.id   AF-A0A820H5K2-F1
#
_cell.length_a   1.000
_cell.length_b   1.000
_cell.length_c   1.000
_cell.angle_alpha   90.00
_cell.angle_beta   90.00
_cell.angle_gamma   90.00
#
_symmetry.space_group_name_H-M   'P 1'
#
loop_
_entity.id
_entity.type
_entity.pdbx_description
1 polymer ?
#
loop_
_entity_poly.entity_id
_entity_poly.type
_entity_poly.pdbx_seq_one_letter_code
_entity_poly.pdbx_strand_id
1 'polypeptide(L)' 'DSGQIPVIGKFDGDYQFDNRKTTLIWTLPVVDQTNSEGALEFTILGKSVDFFPIQVDFIAETSYCDIKIADV' A
#
# COMPACT_ATOMS: atom_id res chain seq x y z
N ASP A 1 -0.18 -23.54 14.73
CA ASP A 1 -0.38 -22.24 14.07
C ASP A 1 0.32 -22.18 12.73
N SER A 2 -0.36 -22.68 11.71
CA SER A 2 0.04 -22.55 10.31
C SER A 2 -0.32 -21.14 9.83
N GLY A 3 0.65 -20.43 9.23
CA GLY A 3 0.50 -19.08 8.68
C GLY A 3 -0.76 -18.96 7.82
N GLN A 4 -1.70 -18.14 8.28
CA GLN A 4 -2.96 -17.94 7.58
C GLN A 4 -2.75 -16.95 6.45
N ILE A 5 -3.25 -17.32 5.27
CA ILE A 5 -3.23 -16.47 4.09
C ILE A 5 -4.52 -15.65 4.09
N PRO A 6 -4.45 -14.31 3.92
CA PRO A 6 -5.65 -13.48 3.86
C PRO A 6 -6.50 -13.83 2.63
N VAL A 7 -7.81 -13.85 2.80
CA VAL A 7 -8.76 -13.94 1.68
C VAL A 7 -8.97 -12.54 1.14
N ILE A 8 -8.62 -12.31 -0.12
CA ILE A 8 -8.73 -10.99 -0.77
C ILE A 8 -10.11 -10.81 -1.40
N GLY A 9 -10.73 -9.68 -1.10
CA GLY A 9 -12.01 -9.22 -1.66
C GLY A 9 -11.80 -8.30 -2.85
N LYS A 10 -12.54 -7.18 -2.91
CA LYS A 10 -12.32 -6.15 -3.94
C LYS A 10 -11.01 -5.42 -3.68
N PHE A 11 -10.29 -5.09 -4.75
CA PHE A 11 -9.06 -4.33 -4.66
C PHE A 11 -8.79 -3.50 -5.92
N ASP A 12 -8.07 -2.41 -5.73
CA ASP A 12 -7.45 -1.62 -6.80
C ASP A 12 -5.96 -1.96 -6.92
N GLY A 13 -5.42 -1.93 -8.14
CA GLY A 13 -4.02 -2.24 -8.41
C GLY A 13 -3.69 -3.72 -8.25
N ASP A 14 -2.57 -4.03 -7.59
CA ASP A 14 -2.05 -5.38 -7.39
C ASP A 14 -1.78 -5.67 -5.91
N TYR A 15 -1.70 -6.95 -5.54
CA TYR A 15 -1.31 -7.36 -4.19
C TYR A 15 -0.40 -8.58 -4.20
N GLN A 16 0.41 -8.72 -3.14
CA GLN A 16 1.22 -9.91 -2.87
C GLN A 16 1.22 -10.21 -1.38
N PHE A 17 1.01 -11.47 -1.01
CA PHE A 17 1.21 -11.91 0.37
C PHE A 17 2.61 -12.53 0.55
N ASP A 18 3.50 -11.84 1.28
CA ASP A 18 4.78 -12.40 1.72
C ASP A 18 4.55 -13.23 3.00
N ASN A 19 4.35 -14.54 2.82
CA ASN A 19 4.10 -15.47 3.93
C ASN A 19 5.26 -15.55 4.93
N ARG A 20 6.51 -15.28 4.52
CA ARG A 20 7.66 -15.30 5.43
C ARG A 20 7.64 -14.11 6.38
N LYS A 21 7.21 -12.96 5.89
CA LYS A 21 7.05 -11.74 6.69
C LYS A 21 5.65 -11.59 7.31
N THR A 22 4.70 -12.42 6.89
CA THR A 22 3.27 -12.27 7.21
C THR A 22 2.77 -10.87 6.83
N THR A 23 3.08 -10.44 5.61
CA THR A 23 2.80 -9.07 5.14
C THR A 23 1.99 -9.12 3.85
N LEU A 24 0.85 -8.43 3.83
CA LEU A 24 0.11 -8.15 2.61
C LEU A 24 0.63 -6.84 2.02
N ILE A 25 1.29 -6.95 0.87
CA ILE A 25 1.84 -5.84 0.12
C ILE A 25 0.78 -5.40 -0.88
N TRP A 26 0.32 -4.16 -0.77
CA TRP A 26 -0.60 -3.52 -1.71
C TRP A 26 0.16 -2.57 -2.61
N THR A 27 0.03 -2.73 -3.93
CA THR A 27 0.78 -1.96 -4.91
C THR A 27 -0.17 -1.21 -5.83
N LEU A 28 -0.07 0.12 -5.82
CA LEU A 28 -0.69 1.00 -6.80
C LEU A 28 0.43 1.58 -7.67
N PRO A 29 0.53 1.26 -8.98
CA PRO A 29 1.65 1.69 -9.80
C PRO A 29 1.80 3.21 -9.93
N VAL A 30 0.67 3.93 -10.00
CA VAL A 30 0.60 5.40 -10.06
C VAL A 30 -0.62 5.83 -9.24
N VAL A 31 -0.46 6.88 -8.43
CA VAL A 31 -1.56 7.56 -7.73
C VAL A 31 -1.49 9.04 -8.08
N ASP A 32 -2.54 9.53 -8.72
CA ASP A 32 -2.71 10.92 -9.15
C ASP A 32 -4.16 11.40 -8.98
N GLN A 33 -4.52 12.54 -9.58
CA GLN A 33 -5.85 13.13 -9.44
C GLN A 33 -6.98 12.27 -10.03
N THR A 34 -6.66 11.36 -10.96
CA THR A 34 -7.64 10.47 -11.61
C THR A 34 -7.98 9.25 -10.76
N ASN A 35 -7.14 8.92 -9.76
CA ASN A 35 -7.30 7.79 -8.85
C ASN A 35 -6.85 8.15 -7.42
N SER A 36 -7.33 9.29 -6.92
CA SER A 36 -7.02 9.80 -5.57
C SER A 36 -7.59 8.94 -4.42
N GLU A 37 -8.41 7.95 -4.74
CA GLU A 37 -8.98 6.97 -3.82
C GLU A 37 -8.70 5.55 -4.34
N GLY A 38 -8.53 4.62 -3.42
CA GLY A 38 -8.39 3.20 -3.72
C GLY A 38 -8.68 2.37 -2.47
N ALA A 39 -9.05 1.11 -2.68
CA ALA A 39 -9.36 0.17 -1.61
C ALA A 39 -8.69 -1.19 -1.82
N LEU A 40 -8.42 -1.87 -0.71
CA LEU A 40 -8.06 -3.28 -0.67
C LEU A 40 -8.85 -3.92 0.48
N GLU A 41 -9.84 -4.71 0.14
CA GLU A 41 -10.63 -5.48 1.10
C GLU A 41 -9.97 -6.84 1.32
N PHE A 42 -9.80 -7.25 2.58
CA PHE A 42 -9.34 -8.60 2.92
C PHE A 42 -9.98 -9.11 4.20
N THR A 43 -10.02 -10.42 4.36
CA THR A 43 -10.47 -11.10 5.58
C THR A 43 -9.39 -12.06 6.07
N ILE A 44 -9.06 -11.97 7.36
CA ILE A 44 -8.11 -12.84 8.04
C ILE A 44 -8.45 -12.89 9.53
N LEU A 45 -8.09 -13.97 10.23
CA LEU A 45 -8.21 -13.99 11.69
C LEU A 45 -7.08 -13.15 12.30
N GLY A 46 -7.44 -12.22 13.18
CA GLY A 46 -6.51 -11.33 13.84
C GLY A 46 -7.24 -10.29 14.67
N LYS A 47 -6.48 -9.50 15.43
CA LYS A 47 -6.96 -8.32 16.14
C LYS A 47 -6.55 -7.09 15.36
N SER A 48 -7.28 -5.99 15.52
CA SER A 48 -6.97 -4.74 14.81
C SER A 48 -5.52 -4.27 15.00
N VAL A 49 -4.92 -4.51 16.18
CA VAL A 49 -3.53 -4.14 16.49
C VAL A 49 -2.49 -4.89 15.65
N ASP A 50 -2.82 -6.07 15.12
CA ASP A 50 -1.90 -6.90 14.35
C ASP A 50 -1.60 -6.30 12.96
N PHE A 51 -2.39 -5.31 12.52
CA PHE A 51 -2.26 -4.66 11.21
C PHE A 51 -1.57 -3.29 11.26
N PHE A 52 -1.01 -2.89 12.40
CA PHE A 52 -0.37 -1.59 12.57
C PHE A 52 1.06 -1.70 13.11
N PRO A 53 1.95 -0.75 12.74
CA PRO A 53 1.69 0.37 11.82
C PRO A 53 1.66 -0.08 10.34
N ILE A 54 0.86 0.62 9.53
CA ILE A 54 0.88 0.46 8.07
C ILE A 54 2.11 1.20 7.53
N GLN A 55 2.85 0.56 6.63
CA GLN A 55 3.99 1.16 5.94
C GLN A 55 3.58 1.62 4.53
N VAL A 56 4.07 2.79 4.12
CA VAL A 56 3.82 3.37 2.81
C VAL A 56 5.15 3.79 2.20
N ASP A 57 5.47 3.25 1.04
CA ASP A 57 6.67 3.56 0.27
C ASP A 57 6.28 4.02 -1.14
N PHE A 58 6.79 5.18 -1.56
CA PHE A 58 6.54 5.73 -2.89
C PHE A 58 7.70 6.59 -3.37
N ILE A 59 7.71 6.87 -4.68
CA ILE A 59 8.61 7.84 -5.31
C ILE A 59 7.73 8.86 -6.04
N ALA A 60 8.14 10.13 -6.02
CA ALA A 60 7.50 11.20 -6.79
C ALA A 60 8.56 11.94 -7.60
N GLU A 61 8.25 12.26 -8.86
CA GLU A 61 9.12 13.08 -9.72
C GLU A 61 9.11 14.56 -9.32
N THR A 62 8.04 15.01 -8.68
CA THR A 62 7.89 16.39 -8.21
C THR A 62 8.21 16.47 -6.72
N SER A 63 8.95 17.50 -6.32
CA SER A 63 9.19 17.78 -4.91
C SER A 63 7.88 18.12 -4.21
N TYR A 64 7.74 17.68 -2.96
CA TYR A 64 6.56 17.99 -2.14
C TYR A 64 6.37 19.50 -1.95
N CYS A 65 7.47 20.20 -1.64
CA CYS A 65 7.51 21.66 -1.65
C CYS A 65 7.77 22.14 -3.08
N ASP A 66 7.07 23.17 -3.55
CA ASP A 66 7.25 23.76 -4.88
C ASP A 66 8.56 24.56 -5.00
N ILE A 67 9.68 23.87 -4.82
CA ILE A 67 11.03 24.43 -4.92
C ILE A 67 11.47 24.33 -6.37
N LYS A 68 11.81 25.49 -6.95
CA LYS A 68 12.27 25.61 -8.34
C LYS A 68 13.69 26.17 -8.37
N ILE A 69 14.51 25.65 -9.27
CA ILE A 69 15.81 26.25 -9.57
C ILE A 69 15.56 27.50 -10.40
N ALA A 70 15.99 28.66 -9.91
CA ALA A 70 15.71 29.94 -10.54
C ALA A 70 16.74 30.33 -11.61
N ASP A 71 18.02 30.00 -11.41
CA ASP A 71 19.13 30.30 -12.32
C ASP A 71 20.33 29.37 -12.03
N VAL A 72 21.33 29.34 -12.92
CA VAL A 72 22.57 28.53 -12.81
C VAL A 72 23.76 29.37 -12.34
#